data_AF-A0A7R9C4A3-F1
#
_entry.id   AF-A0A7R9C4A3-F1
#
_cell.length_a   1.000
_cell.length_b   1.000
_cell.length_c   1.000
_cell.angle_alpha   90.00
_cell.angle_beta   90.00
_cell.angle_gamma   90.00
#
_symmetry.space_group_name_H-M   'P 1'
#
loop_
_entity.id
_entity.type
_entity.pdbx_description
1 polymer ?
#
loop_
_entity_poly.entity_id
_entity_poly.type
_entity_poly.pdbx_seq_one_letter_code
_entity_poly.pdbx_strand_id
1 'polypeptide(L)'
;MSRVCEITGKKAMVGNNVSHANNKTKRRFEINLFKKRFYVPTEDVWVTLRVTPHGLKIIDKIGIEEALKRSRIMAKKGNRVQVILECTEHKESGVPGTSRYITTKNKKNTPDRVELKKFNPVLKKYTVHKEIK
;
A
#
# COMPACT_ATOMS: atom_id res chain seq x y z
N MET A 1 -8.86 -16.53 -1.98
CA MET A 1 -7.52 -15.93 -2.20
C MET A 1 -7.53 -15.08 -3.46
N SER A 2 -6.95 -13.89 -3.42
CA SER A 2 -6.86 -13.00 -4.59
C SER A 2 -5.92 -13.60 -5.66
N ARG A 3 -6.30 -13.55 -6.94
CA ARG A 3 -5.48 -14.03 -8.07
C ARG A 3 -4.37 -13.04 -8.39
N VAL A 4 -3.35 -12.99 -7.52
CA VAL A 4 -2.19 -12.11 -7.62
C VAL A 4 -0.92 -12.93 -7.66
N CYS A 5 0.04 -12.52 -8.46
CA CYS A 5 1.40 -13.07 -8.43
C CYS A 5 2.13 -12.56 -7.18
N GLU A 6 2.66 -13.47 -6.37
CA GLU A 6 3.35 -13.11 -5.12
C GLU A 6 4.69 -12.41 -5.35
N ILE A 7 5.36 -12.66 -6.48
CA ILE A 7 6.63 -12.00 -6.80
C ILE A 7 6.44 -10.67 -7.53
N THR A 8 5.55 -10.65 -8.54
CA THR A 8 5.44 -9.50 -9.46
C THR A 8 4.26 -8.59 -9.16
N GLY A 9 3.36 -8.98 -8.25
CA GLY A 9 2.16 -8.22 -7.91
C GLY A 9 1.13 -8.10 -9.03
N LYS A 10 1.34 -8.76 -10.19
CA LYS A 10 0.44 -8.69 -11.34
C LYS A 10 -0.95 -9.20 -10.95
N LYS A 11 -1.99 -8.44 -11.31
CA LYS A 11 -3.42 -8.73 -11.07
C LYS A 11 -4.18 -8.77 -12.39
N ALA A 12 -5.31 -9.48 -12.40
CA ALA A 12 -6.19 -9.52 -13.56
C ALA A 12 -6.54 -8.10 -14.01
N MET A 13 -6.48 -7.86 -15.32
CA MET A 13 -6.77 -6.57 -15.93
C MET A 13 -8.21 -6.56 -16.43
N VAL A 14 -8.89 -5.42 -16.32
CA VAL A 14 -10.21 -5.23 -16.92
C VAL A 14 -10.06 -4.50 -18.23
N GLY A 15 -10.77 -4.93 -19.26
CA GLY A 15 -10.83 -4.23 -20.54
C GLY A 15 -12.11 -4.56 -21.28
N ASN A 16 -12.10 -4.41 -22.60
CA ASN A 16 -13.24 -4.71 -23.45
C ASN A 16 -12.90 -5.81 -24.47
N ASN A 17 -13.86 -6.66 -24.83
CA ASN A 17 -13.88 -7.28 -26.14
C ASN A 17 -14.33 -6.20 -27.13
N VAL A 18 -13.66 -6.09 -28.27
CA VAL A 18 -14.02 -5.15 -29.34
C VAL A 18 -14.38 -5.99 -30.56
N SER A 19 -15.60 -5.86 -31.07
CA SER A 19 -16.00 -6.54 -32.30
C SER A 19 -15.39 -5.84 -33.52
N HIS A 20 -15.48 -6.47 -34.69
CA HIS A 20 -15.11 -5.85 -35.96
C HIS A 20 -15.89 -4.53 -36.22
N ALA A 21 -17.14 -4.46 -35.75
CA ALA A 21 -17.97 -3.25 -35.79
C ALA A 21 -17.68 -2.27 -34.64
N ASN A 22 -16.60 -2.46 -33.88
CA ASN A 22 -16.21 -1.66 -32.71
C ASN A 22 -17.20 -1.67 -31.52
N ASN A 23 -18.09 -2.66 -31.44
CA ASN A 23 -18.94 -2.83 -30.27
C ASN A 23 -18.11 -3.33 -29.09
N LYS A 24 -18.22 -2.64 -27.94
CA LYS A 24 -17.39 -2.88 -26.75
C LYS A 24 -18.19 -3.60 -25.67
N THR A 25 -17.79 -4.81 -25.30
CA THR A 25 -18.34 -5.53 -24.14
C THR A 25 -17.27 -5.73 -23.07
N LYS A 26 -17.61 -5.64 -21.79
CA LYS A 26 -16.61 -5.76 -20.70
C LYS A 26 -16.04 -7.18 -20.64
N ARG A 27 -14.72 -7.30 -20.50
CA ARG A 27 -14.02 -8.57 -20.26
C ARG A 27 -12.99 -8.44 -19.14
N ARG A 28 -12.61 -9.57 -18.57
CA ARG A 28 -11.46 -9.68 -17.67
C ARG A 28 -10.35 -10.46 -18.36
N PHE A 29 -9.13 -9.94 -18.31
CA PHE A 29 -7.92 -10.64 -18.71
C PHE A 29 -7.34 -11.33 -17.48
N GLU A 30 -7.63 -12.61 -17.37
CA GLU A 30 -7.09 -13.42 -16.28
C GLU A 30 -5.59 -13.62 -16.42
N ILE A 31 -4.92 -13.75 -15.28
CA ILE A 31 -3.51 -14.06 -15.22
C ILE A 31 -3.32 -15.58 -15.14
N ASN A 32 -2.33 -16.06 -15.91
CA ASN A 32 -1.80 -17.41 -15.80
C ASN A 32 -0.92 -17.55 -14.54
N LEU A 33 -1.46 -18.17 -13.49
CA LEU A 33 -0.82 -18.37 -12.19
C LEU A 33 -0.57 -19.85 -11.96
N PHE A 34 0.65 -20.19 -11.56
CA PHE A 34 1.08 -21.53 -11.19
C PHE A 34 1.44 -21.59 -9.71
N LYS A 35 1.16 -22.71 -9.05
CA LYS A 35 1.68 -23.02 -7.72
C LYS A 35 2.97 -23.81 -7.91
N LYS A 36 4.10 -23.29 -7.43
CA LYS A 36 5.41 -23.96 -7.54
C LYS A 36 6.17 -23.85 -6.23
N ARG A 37 6.94 -24.89 -5.90
CA ARG A 37 7.81 -24.96 -4.73
C ARG A 37 9.21 -24.48 -5.10
N PHE A 38 9.80 -23.67 -4.24
CA PHE A 38 11.16 -23.17 -4.35
C PHE A 38 11.90 -23.47 -3.04
N TYR A 39 13.15 -23.91 -3.16
CA TYR A 39 14.02 -24.08 -2.02
C TYR A 39 14.72 -22.76 -1.71
N VAL A 40 14.74 -22.34 -0.44
CA VAL A 40 15.41 -21.13 0.03
C VAL A 40 16.63 -21.55 0.85
N PRO A 41 17.85 -21.38 0.32
CA PRO A 41 19.07 -21.85 0.99
C PRO A 41 19.34 -21.17 2.34
N THR A 42 19.01 -19.89 2.50
CA THR A 42 19.27 -19.15 3.74
C THR A 42 18.53 -19.72 4.95
N GLU A 43 17.31 -20.21 4.73
CA GLU A 43 16.41 -20.68 5.79
C GLU A 43 16.34 -22.22 5.82
N ASP A 44 16.93 -22.90 4.84
CA ASP A 44 16.82 -24.35 4.61
C ASP A 44 15.36 -24.85 4.54
N VAL A 45 14.48 -24.06 3.92
CA VAL A 45 13.04 -24.35 3.82
C VAL A 45 12.55 -24.35 2.37
N TRP A 46 11.57 -25.21 2.10
CA TRP A 46 10.79 -25.19 0.86
C TRP A 46 9.58 -24.25 0.98
N VAL A 47 9.57 -23.18 0.18
CA VAL A 47 8.47 -22.22 0.11
C VAL A 47 7.60 -22.51 -1.13
N THR A 48 6.28 -22.59 -0.94
CA THR A 48 5.34 -22.70 -2.06
C THR A 48 4.84 -21.32 -2.44
N LEU A 49 5.05 -20.92 -3.70
CA LEU A 49 4.62 -19.62 -4.20
C LEU A 49 3.60 -19.74 -5.32
N ARG A 50 2.70 -18.76 -5.39
CA ARG A 50 1.81 -18.53 -6.55
C ARG A 50 2.45 -17.52 -7.49
N VAL A 51 2.98 -18.02 -8.61
CA VAL A 51 3.82 -17.23 -9.53
C VAL A 51 3.30 -17.26 -10.96
N THR A 52 3.56 -16.18 -11.69
CA THR A 52 3.33 -16.09 -13.14
C THR A 52 4.56 -16.56 -13.90
N PRO A 53 4.46 -16.90 -15.20
CA PRO A 53 5.63 -17.19 -16.04
C PRO A 53 6.67 -16.05 -16.04
N HIS A 54 6.21 -14.81 -16.00
CA HIS A 54 7.11 -13.66 -15.87
C HIS A 54 7.79 -13.60 -14.50
N GLY A 55 7.08 -13.99 -13.43
CA GLY A 55 7.67 -14.15 -12.10
C GLY A 55 8.72 -15.24 -12.05
N LEU A 56 8.50 -16.37 -12.73
CA LEU A 56 9.49 -17.44 -12.87
C LEU A 56 10.77 -16.94 -13.55
N LYS A 57 10.65 -16.26 -14.70
CA LYS A 57 11.81 -15.67 -15.39
C LYS A 57 12.60 -14.69 -14.52
N ILE A 58 11.93 -13.97 -13.62
CA ILE A 58 12.61 -13.08 -12.67
C ILE A 58 13.37 -13.91 -11.65
N ILE A 59 12.73 -14.90 -11.01
CA ILE A 59 13.39 -15.79 -10.04
C ILE A 59 14.63 -16.44 -10.66
N ASP A 60 14.51 -16.95 -11.89
CA ASP A 60 15.63 -17.60 -12.58
C ASP A 60 16.79 -16.63 -12.89
N LYS A 61 16.50 -15.33 -13.09
CA LYS A 61 17.52 -14.33 -13.41
C LYS A 61 18.25 -13.76 -12.20
N ILE A 62 17.53 -13.50 -11.11
CA ILE A 62 18.09 -12.78 -9.93
C ILE A 62 18.22 -13.66 -8.68
N GLY A 63 17.68 -14.88 -8.70
CA GLY A 63 17.59 -15.75 -7.53
C GLY A 63 16.34 -15.54 -6.70
N ILE A 64 15.96 -16.57 -5.92
CA ILE A 64 14.73 -16.59 -5.12
C ILE A 64 14.77 -15.59 -3.95
N GLU A 65 15.92 -15.42 -3.30
CA GLU A 65 16.10 -14.53 -2.15
C GLU A 65 15.86 -13.07 -2.53
N GLU A 66 16.54 -12.62 -3.58
CA GLU A 66 16.41 -11.25 -4.08
C GLU A 66 15.00 -11.00 -4.64
N ALA A 67 14.37 -12.01 -5.25
CA ALA A 67 12.99 -11.92 -5.72
C ALA A 67 12.00 -11.74 -4.55
N LEU A 68 12.16 -12.49 -3.46
CA LEU A 68 11.34 -12.37 -2.26
C LEU A 68 11.55 -11.02 -1.56
N LYS A 69 12.80 -10.53 -1.50
CA LYS A 69 13.12 -9.20 -0.97
C LYS A 69 12.43 -8.08 -1.77
N ARG A 70 12.48 -8.15 -3.10
CA ARG A 70 11.79 -7.18 -3.99
C ARG A 70 10.28 -7.21 -3.84
N SER A 71 9.69 -8.40 -3.67
CA SER A 71 8.24 -8.54 -3.43
C SER A 71 7.81 -7.84 -2.13
N ARG A 72 8.55 -8.04 -1.02
CA ARG A 72 8.29 -7.35 0.26
C ARG A 72 8.39 -5.83 0.15
N ILE A 73 9.27 -5.31 -0.71
CA ILE A 73 9.41 -3.86 -0.97
C ILE A 73 8.19 -3.30 -1.74
N MET A 74 7.63 -4.06 -2.70
CA MET A 74 6.40 -3.65 -3.41
C MET A 74 5.19 -3.54 -2.48
N ALA A 75 5.08 -4.40 -1.47
CA ALA A 75 4.02 -4.32 -0.46
C ALA A 75 4.14 -3.07 0.45
N LYS A 76 5.35 -2.55 0.66
CA LYS A 76 5.61 -1.36 1.50
C LYS A 76 5.51 -0.02 0.76
N LYS A 77 5.18 0.01 -0.55
CA LYS A 77 5.13 1.25 -1.34
C LYS A 77 3.81 2.02 -1.18
N GLY A 78 3.54 2.46 0.03
CA GLY A 78 2.78 3.68 0.25
C GLY A 78 3.76 4.79 0.65
N ASN A 79 3.85 5.87 -0.12
CA ASN A 79 4.51 7.10 0.36
C ASN A 79 3.63 7.87 1.37
N ARG A 80 2.49 7.28 1.72
CA ARG A 80 1.55 7.74 2.73
C ARG A 80 1.98 7.19 4.08
N VAL A 81 2.35 8.09 4.98
CA VAL A 81 2.71 7.77 6.36
C VAL A 81 1.57 8.20 7.26
N GLN A 82 1.27 7.42 8.29
CA GLN A 82 0.32 7.82 9.32
C GLN A 82 0.97 8.90 10.19
N VAL A 83 0.27 10.01 10.35
CA VAL A 83 0.72 11.16 11.13
C VAL A 83 -0.34 11.50 12.17
N ILE A 84 0.10 11.96 13.33
CA ILE A 84 -0.75 12.36 14.43
C ILE A 84 -0.82 13.88 14.45
N LEU A 85 -2.04 14.42 14.40
CA LEU A 85 -2.31 15.85 14.51
C LEU A 85 -2.80 16.16 15.93
N GLU A 86 -2.23 17.19 16.56
CA GLU A 86 -2.59 17.65 17.91
C GLU A 86 -3.09 19.09 17.86
N CYS A 87 -4.10 19.38 18.67
CA CYS A 87 -4.63 20.72 18.81
C CYS A 87 -3.58 21.66 19.42
N THR A 88 -3.33 22.80 18.77
CA THR A 88 -2.39 23.81 19.27
C THR A 88 -2.97 24.62 20.43
N GLU A 89 -4.26 24.94 20.33
CA GLU A 89 -4.98 25.78 21.31
C GLU A 89 -5.25 25.06 22.64
N HIS A 90 -5.04 23.74 22.70
CA HIS A 90 -5.37 22.97 23.90
C HIS A 90 -4.37 23.20 25.05
N LYS A 91 -3.08 23.37 24.74
CA LYS A 91 -2.04 23.59 25.75
C LYS A 91 -2.24 24.87 26.56
N GLU A 92 -2.82 25.89 25.95
CA GLU A 92 -3.04 27.21 26.56
C GLU A 92 -4.33 27.27 27.40
N SER A 93 -5.27 26.34 27.17
CA SER A 93 -6.61 26.39 27.77
C SER A 93 -6.70 25.94 29.23
N GLY A 94 -5.66 25.28 29.78
CA GLY A 94 -5.65 24.77 31.16
C GLY A 94 -6.63 23.61 31.43
N VAL A 95 -7.37 23.13 30.42
CA VAL A 95 -8.35 22.05 30.56
C VAL A 95 -7.65 20.68 30.43
N PRO A 96 -7.92 19.70 31.32
CA PRO A 96 -7.35 18.37 31.20
C PRO A 96 -7.82 17.69 29.91
N GLY A 97 -6.87 17.11 29.16
CA GLY A 97 -7.15 16.38 27.92
C GLY A 97 -6.16 16.74 26.81
N THR A 98 -6.28 16.08 25.66
CA THR A 98 -5.59 16.48 24.43
C THR A 98 -6.36 15.96 23.23
N SER A 99 -6.77 16.86 22.32
CA SER A 99 -7.42 16.46 21.06
C SER A 99 -6.38 15.99 20.06
N ARG A 100 -6.43 14.69 19.68
CA ARG A 100 -5.53 14.07 18.69
C ARG A 100 -6.30 13.36 17.59
N TYR A 101 -5.82 13.52 16.35
CA TYR A 101 -6.35 12.84 15.16
C TYR A 101 -5.27 12.04 14.46
N ILE A 102 -5.62 10.84 13.98
CA ILE A 102 -4.77 10.04 13.10
C ILE A 102 -5.17 10.34 11.66
N THR A 103 -4.21 10.74 10.84
CA THR A 103 -4.42 10.99 9.40
C THR A 103 -3.29 10.37 8.57
N THR A 104 -3.45 10.35 7.25
CA THR A 104 -2.38 9.89 6.35
C THR A 104 -1.86 11.06 5.52
N LYS A 105 -0.54 11.23 5.51
CA LYS A 105 0.15 12.30 4.77
C LYS A 105 1.05 11.70 3.71
N ASN A 106 1.01 12.27 2.50
CA ASN A 106 1.90 11.86 1.42
C ASN A 106 3.20 12.67 1.46
N LYS A 107 4.29 12.06 1.92
CA LYS A 107 5.60 12.73 2.11
C LYS A 107 6.20 13.38 0.85
N LYS A 108 5.70 13.06 -0.35
CA LYS A 108 6.18 13.61 -1.63
C LYS A 108 5.49 14.91 -2.01
N ASN A 109 4.16 14.98 -1.80
CA ASN A 109 3.36 16.12 -2.24
C ASN A 109 3.21 17.15 -1.12
N THR A 110 3.25 16.70 0.13
CA THR A 110 3.23 17.56 1.32
C THR A 110 4.44 17.20 2.18
N PRO A 111 5.62 17.79 1.93
CA PRO A 111 6.81 17.55 2.75
C PRO A 111 6.66 18.23 4.13
N ASP A 112 6.11 19.44 4.16
CA ASP A 112 5.98 20.26 5.37
C ASP A 112 4.90 19.74 6.32
N ARG A 113 5.01 20.13 7.60
CA ARG A 113 4.05 19.72 8.65
C ARG A 113 2.63 20.10 8.26
N VAL A 114 1.71 19.14 8.38
CA VAL A 114 0.32 19.35 8.01
C VAL A 114 -0.40 20.12 9.11
N GLU A 115 -1.12 21.17 8.71
CA GLU A 115 -2.02 21.93 9.56
C GLU A 115 -3.44 21.82 9.02
N LEU A 116 -4.38 21.35 9.85
CA LEU A 116 -5.78 21.21 9.47
C LEU A 116 -6.69 21.79 10.54
N LYS A 117 -7.76 22.47 10.12
CA LYS A 117 -8.87 22.80 11.01
C LYS A 117 -9.67 21.54 11.30
N LYS A 118 -9.71 21.15 12.56
CA LYS A 118 -10.49 20.00 13.06
C LYS A 118 -11.29 20.43 14.28
N PHE A 119 -12.43 19.79 14.48
CA PHE A 119 -13.21 19.98 15.69
C PHE A 119 -12.39 19.51 16.89
N ASN A 120 -12.33 20.29 17.98
CA ASN A 120 -11.77 19.83 19.24
C ASN A 120 -12.94 19.48 20.17
N PRO A 121 -13.11 18.20 20.57
CA PRO A 121 -14.21 17.80 21.44
C PRO A 121 -14.11 18.34 22.86
N VAL A 122 -12.91 18.68 23.34
CA VAL A 122 -12.69 19.24 24.69
C VAL A 122 -13.10 20.71 24.73
N LEU A 123 -12.68 21.50 23.74
CA LEU A 123 -13.02 22.92 23.64
C LEU A 123 -14.36 23.19 22.93
N LYS A 124 -15.01 22.14 22.39
CA LYS A 124 -16.27 22.19 21.62
C LYS A 124 -16.27 23.19 20.46
N LYS A 125 -15.11 23.49 19.88
CA LYS A 125 -14.95 24.42 18.75
C LYS A 125 -13.97 23.86 17.72
N TYR A 126 -14.03 24.37 16.50
CA TYR A 126 -13.02 24.06 15.48
C TYR A 126 -11.72 24.80 15.81
N THR A 127 -10.63 24.05 15.87
CA THR A 127 -9.30 24.56 16.22
C THR A 127 -8.27 24.07 15.22
N VAL A 128 -7.13 24.75 15.17
CA VAL A 128 -6.00 24.32 14.34
C VAL A 128 -5.31 23.13 14.99
N HIS A 129 -5.12 22.06 14.22
CA HIS A 129 -4.35 20.89 14.64
C HIS A 129 -3.10 20.76 13.76
N LYS A 130 -1.94 20.59 14.39
CA LYS A 130 -0.63 20.46 13.74
C LYS A 130 -0.02 19.08 13.97
N GLU A 131 0.76 18.62 13.00
CA GLU A 131 1.53 17.38 13.09
C GLU A 131 2.57 17.41 14.22
N ILE A 132 2.49 16.44 15.15
CA ILE A 132 3.33 16.38 16.37
C ILE A 132 4.76 15.95 16.07
N LYS A 133 4.93 15.01 15.13
CA LYS A 133 6.17 14.24 14.94
C LYS A 133 6.73 14.41 13.54
#